data_AF-A0A352BT08-F1
#
_entry.id   AF-A0A352BT08-F1
#
_cell.length_a   1.000
_cell.length_b   1.000
_cell.length_c   1.000
_cell.angle_alpha   90.00
_cell.angle_beta   90.00
_cell.angle_gamma   90.00
#
_symmetry.space_group_name_H-M   'P 1'
#
loop_
_entity.id
_entity.type
_entity.pdbx_description
1 polymer ?
#
loop_
_entity_poly.entity_id
_entity_poly.type
_entity_poly.pdbx_seq_one_letter_code
_entity_poly.pdbx_strand_id
1 'polypeptide(L)'
;MLSFGHTVVDLAALFIAQTLWIIVLTIPFEIRDSSKDQLRHPTWPQKLGLLRVKILGTFLILSNIGIHFWLHLGQYQWLNQSISFVDLPYLLTMGLSFFGLIMAKPKQSFWYSAFWIEAIPIAWLVMICLL
;
A
#
# COMPACT_ATOMS: atom_id res chain seq x y z
N MET A 1 -12.73 22.19 22.05
CA MET A 1 -12.24 22.92 20.87
C MET A 1 -11.09 22.13 20.28
N LEU A 2 -11.34 21.36 19.21
CA LEU A 2 -10.27 20.70 18.46
C LEU A 2 -9.51 21.82 17.72
N SER A 3 -8.23 22.00 18.04
CA SER A 3 -7.38 22.98 17.35
C SER A 3 -7.26 22.56 15.89
N PHE A 4 -7.74 23.43 14.98
CA PHE A 4 -7.72 23.27 13.52
C PHE A 4 -6.36 22.80 12.95
N GLY A 5 -5.26 23.02 13.68
CA GLY A 5 -3.93 22.55 13.29
C GLY A 5 -3.74 21.04 13.35
N HIS A 6 -4.34 20.35 14.33
CA HIS A 6 -4.20 18.88 14.44
C HIS A 6 -4.87 18.17 13.27
N THR A 7 -6.05 18.64 12.84
CA THR A 7 -6.81 18.03 11.74
C THR A 7 -6.11 18.11 10.39
N VAL A 8 -5.36 19.18 10.10
CA VAL A 8 -4.63 19.31 8.83
C VAL A 8 -3.46 18.33 8.77
N VAL A 9 -2.74 18.18 9.88
CA VAL A 9 -1.61 17.24 10.00
C VAL A 9 -2.10 15.81 9.84
N ASP A 10 -3.22 15.46 10.48
CA ASP A 10 -3.80 14.12 10.40
C ASP A 10 -4.26 13.76 8.99
N LEU A 11 -4.91 14.69 8.29
CA LEU A 11 -5.32 14.52 6.89
C LEU A 11 -4.12 14.36 5.96
N ALA A 12 -3.07 15.17 6.16
CA ALA A 12 -1.83 15.06 5.39
C ALA A 12 -1.14 13.71 5.62
N ALA A 13 -1.11 13.24 6.87
CA ALA A 13 -0.55 11.94 7.22
C ALA A 13 -1.33 10.78 6.57
N LEU A 14 -2.67 10.83 6.59
CA LEU A 14 -3.51 9.85 5.87
C LEU A 14 -3.24 9.87 4.37
N PHE A 15 -3.19 11.06 3.75
CA PHE A 15 -2.90 11.19 2.32
C PHE A 15 -1.54 10.59 1.95
N ILE A 16 -0.52 10.86 2.76
CA ILE A 16 0.82 10.27 2.59
C ILE A 16 0.72 8.75 2.72
N ALA A 17 0.10 8.23 3.78
CA ALA A 17 -0.04 6.80 4.00
C ALA A 17 -0.70 6.10 2.79
N GLN A 18 -1.82 6.62 2.29
CA GLN A 18 -2.51 6.07 1.12
C GLN A 18 -1.64 6.13 -0.15
N THR A 19 -0.91 7.22 -0.34
CA THR A 19 0.03 7.35 -1.46
C THR A 19 1.13 6.30 -1.40
N LEU A 20 1.71 6.06 -0.21
CA LEU A 20 2.72 5.02 -0.01
C LEU A 20 2.16 3.63 -0.36
N TRP A 21 0.95 3.33 0.08
CA TRP A 21 0.31 2.04 -0.22
C TRP A 21 0.03 1.86 -1.71
N ILE A 22 -0.46 2.90 -2.41
CA ILE A 22 -0.67 2.86 -3.86
C ILE A 22 0.66 2.58 -4.59
N ILE A 23 1.76 3.24 -4.18
CA ILE A 23 3.09 2.99 -4.76
C ILE A 23 3.50 1.52 -4.55
N VAL A 24 3.19 0.92 -3.40
CA VAL A 24 3.49 -0.50 -3.18
C VAL A 24 2.72 -1.40 -4.14
N LEU A 25 1.44 -1.10 -4.38
CA LEU A 25 0.61 -1.89 -5.29
C LEU A 25 1.07 -1.80 -6.75
N THR A 26 1.76 -0.74 -7.17
CA THR A 26 2.32 -0.64 -8.53
C THR A 26 3.59 -1.46 -8.73
N ILE A 27 4.35 -1.75 -7.66
CA ILE A 27 5.63 -2.47 -7.77
C ILE A 27 5.49 -3.86 -8.43
N PRO A 28 4.51 -4.72 -8.07
CA PRO A 28 4.31 -6.00 -8.76
C PRO A 28 4.09 -5.87 -10.28
N PHE A 29 3.51 -4.77 -10.75
CA PHE A 29 3.35 -4.46 -12.18
C PHE A 29 4.69 -4.12 -12.82
N GLU A 30 5.45 -3.22 -12.20
CA GLU A 30 6.79 -2.90 -12.70
C GLU A 30 7.70 -4.13 -12.73
N ILE A 31 7.58 -5.03 -11.75
CA ILE A 31 8.31 -6.31 -11.73
C ILE A 31 7.93 -7.18 -12.91
N ARG A 32 6.64 -7.31 -13.24
CA ARG A 32 6.20 -8.02 -14.45
C ARG A 32 6.82 -7.41 -15.71
N ASP A 33 6.69 -6.10 -15.82
CA ASP A 33 6.99 -5.35 -17.04
C ASP A 33 8.50 -5.23 -17.26
N SER A 34 9.31 -5.37 -16.20
CA SER A 34 10.77 -5.47 -16.28
C SER A 34 11.30 -6.55 -17.25
N SER A 35 10.49 -7.58 -17.55
CA SER A 35 10.85 -8.65 -18.49
C SER A 35 10.48 -8.36 -19.96
N LYS A 36 9.58 -7.39 -20.19
CA LYS A 36 8.98 -7.10 -21.50
C LYS A 36 9.37 -5.74 -22.04
N ASP A 37 9.54 -4.77 -21.14
CA ASP A 37 9.79 -3.38 -21.51
C ASP A 37 11.23 -3.18 -22.00
N GLN A 38 11.34 -2.49 -23.13
CA GLN A 38 12.62 -2.09 -23.69
C GLN A 38 13.31 -1.08 -22.75
N LEU A 39 14.64 -1.13 -22.68
CA LEU A 39 15.48 -0.27 -21.80
C LEU A 39 15.33 1.25 -22.05
N ARG A 40 14.54 1.67 -23.04
CA ARG A 40 14.26 3.07 -23.36
C ARG A 40 13.38 3.76 -22.31
N HIS A 41 12.54 3.00 -21.59
CA HIS A 41 11.72 3.48 -20.47
C HIS A 41 11.90 2.55 -19.26
N PRO A 42 13.04 2.65 -18.56
CA PRO A 42 13.40 1.63 -17.59
C PRO A 42 12.52 1.67 -16.34
N THR A 43 11.93 0.52 -16.01
CA THR A 43 11.11 0.30 -14.81
C THR A 43 11.98 0.32 -13.54
N TRP A 44 11.37 0.47 -12.36
CA TRP A 44 12.14 0.46 -11.11
C TRP A 44 12.99 -0.82 -10.94
N PRO A 45 12.49 -2.03 -11.23
CA PRO A 45 13.29 -3.25 -11.14
C PRO A 45 14.45 -3.28 -12.12
N GLN A 46 14.33 -2.65 -13.29
CA GLN A 46 15.44 -2.51 -14.25
C GLN A 46 16.50 -1.52 -13.76
N LYS A 47 16.11 -0.43 -13.07
CA LYS A 47 17.05 0.57 -12.54
C LYS A 47 17.74 0.15 -11.24
N LEU A 48 16.95 -0.37 -10.29
CA LEU A 48 17.40 -0.64 -8.92
C LEU A 48 17.73 -2.12 -8.69
N GLY A 49 17.19 -3.01 -9.51
CA GLY A 49 17.25 -4.46 -9.32
C GLY A 49 16.06 -5.00 -8.52
N LEU A 50 15.67 -6.24 -8.83
CA LEU A 50 14.48 -6.90 -8.26
C LEU A 50 14.45 -6.90 -6.73
N LEU A 51 15.58 -7.26 -6.10
CA LEU A 51 15.66 -7.34 -4.63
C LEU A 51 15.49 -5.95 -3.99
N ARG A 52 16.14 -4.92 -4.54
CA ARG A 52 16.09 -3.56 -3.97
C ARG A 52 14.69 -2.96 -4.07
N VAL A 53 13.98 -3.24 -5.16
CA VAL A 53 12.58 -2.82 -5.32
C VAL A 53 11.65 -3.51 -4.31
N LYS A 54 11.86 -4.79 -4.02
CA LYS A 54 11.11 -5.48 -2.96
C LYS A 54 11.41 -4.93 -1.57
N ILE A 55 12.68 -4.61 -1.29
CA ILE A 55 13.08 -3.97 -0.03
C ILE A 55 12.42 -2.58 0.09
N LEU A 56 12.45 -1.79 -0.98
CA LEU A 56 11.78 -0.49 -1.04
C LEU A 56 10.28 -0.64 -0.74
N GLY A 57 9.56 -1.50 -1.47
CA GLY A 57 8.14 -1.72 -1.22
C GLY A 57 7.84 -2.19 0.21
N THR A 58 8.71 -3.04 0.78
CA THR A 58 8.57 -3.49 2.17
C THR A 58 8.73 -2.31 3.14
N PHE A 59 9.73 -1.46 2.92
CA PHE A 59 9.91 -0.25 3.71
C PHE A 59 8.71 0.71 3.61
N LEU A 60 8.13 0.86 2.41
CA LEU A 60 6.93 1.68 2.20
C LEU A 60 5.70 1.14 2.94
N ILE A 61 5.47 -0.18 2.95
CA ILE A 61 4.41 -0.80 3.76
C ILE A 61 4.64 -0.52 5.25
N LEU A 62 5.86 -0.75 5.75
CA LEU A 62 6.17 -0.52 7.16
C LEU A 62 5.98 0.96 7.55
N SER A 63 6.35 1.88 6.67
CA SER A 63 6.13 3.33 6.87
C SER A 63 4.63 3.66 6.92
N ASN A 64 3.83 3.09 6.01
CA ASN A 64 2.38 3.23 6.01
C ASN A 64 1.78 2.73 7.35
N ILE A 65 2.18 1.54 7.81
CA ILE A 65 1.74 0.98 9.10
C ILE A 65 2.16 1.89 10.27
N GLY A 66 3.39 2.41 10.25
CA GLY A 66 3.86 3.34 11.27
C GLY A 66 3.03 4.62 11.35
N ILE A 67 2.65 5.18 10.20
CA ILE A 67 1.78 6.36 10.13
C ILE A 67 0.39 6.04 10.70
N HIS A 68 -0.23 4.93 10.26
CA HIS A 68 -1.55 4.53 10.78
C HIS A 68 -1.53 4.26 12.29
N PHE A 69 -0.46 3.65 12.80
CA PHE A 69 -0.29 3.44 14.23
C PHE A 69 -0.12 4.76 15.00
N TRP A 70 0.68 5.69 14.47
CA TRP A 70 0.85 7.02 15.06
C TRP A 70 -0.48 7.80 15.13
N LEU A 71 -1.25 7.77 14.03
CA LEU A 71 -2.59 8.37 13.98
C LEU A 71 -3.55 7.72 15.00
N HIS A 72 -3.49 6.39 15.15
CA HIS A 72 -4.30 5.68 16.14
C HIS A 72 -3.96 6.08 17.59
N LEU A 73 -2.67 6.19 17.93
CA LEU A 73 -2.21 6.62 19.26
C LEU A 73 -2.58 8.08 19.57
N GLY A 74 -2.67 8.94 18.55
CA GLY A 74 -3.02 10.35 18.68
C GLY A 74 -4.47 10.64 19.08
N GLN A 75 -5.28 9.62 19.38
CA GLN A 75 -6.71 9.70 19.67
C GLN A 75 -7.47 10.40 18.52
N TYR A 76 -7.66 9.66 17.42
CA TYR A 76 -8.61 10.00 16.35
C TYR A 76 -10.05 10.11 16.92
N GLN A 77 -10.40 11.25 17.52
CA GLN A 77 -11.76 11.54 17.98
C GLN A 77 -12.60 12.27 16.92
N TRP A 78 -12.00 12.63 15.77
CA TRP A 78 -12.67 13.50 14.78
C TRP A 78 -13.64 12.77 13.87
N LEU A 79 -13.36 11.51 13.53
CA LEU A 79 -14.38 10.64 12.95
C LEU A 79 -15.05 9.88 14.10
N ASN A 80 -16.23 10.33 14.50
CA ASN A 80 -17.17 9.57 15.33
C ASN A 80 -17.68 8.28 14.64
N GLN A 81 -16.93 7.79 13.64
CA GLN A 81 -17.18 6.59 12.88
C GLN A 81 -16.18 5.53 13.33
N SER A 82 -16.72 4.36 13.61
CA SER A 82 -16.10 3.08 13.98
C SER A 82 -15.12 2.53 12.93
N ILE A 83 -14.49 3.37 12.10
CA ILE A 83 -13.49 2.96 11.12
C ILE A 83 -12.14 3.08 11.83
N SER A 84 -11.76 2.05 12.59
CA SER A 84 -10.41 2.02 13.14
C SER A 84 -9.45 1.55 12.04
N PHE A 85 -8.51 2.43 11.70
CA PHE A 85 -7.54 2.21 10.63
C PHE A 85 -6.45 1.18 10.98
N VAL A 86 -6.61 0.44 12.08
CA VAL A 86 -5.74 -0.68 12.49
C VAL A 86 -6.57 -1.96 12.72
N ASP A 87 -7.81 -1.99 12.23
CA ASP A 87 -8.70 -3.13 12.39
C ASP A 87 -8.29 -4.31 11.49
N LEU A 88 -8.92 -5.46 11.73
CA LEU A 88 -8.70 -6.69 10.98
C LEU A 88 -8.70 -6.49 9.44
N PRO A 89 -9.63 -5.73 8.81
CA PRO A 89 -9.60 -5.48 7.37
C PRO A 89 -8.31 -4.81 6.89
N TYR A 90 -7.79 -3.85 7.66
CA TYR A 90 -6.55 -3.15 7.33
C TYR A 90 -5.35 -4.10 7.42
N LEU A 91 -5.22 -4.86 8.52
CA LEU A 91 -4.13 -5.81 8.70
C LEU A 91 -4.11 -6.88 7.61
N LEU A 92 -5.28 -7.42 7.24
CA LEU A 92 -5.41 -8.36 6.12
C LEU A 92 -4.98 -7.72 4.80
N THR A 93 -5.38 -6.48 4.55
CA THR A 93 -5.02 -5.74 3.32
C THR A 93 -3.53 -5.47 3.21
N MET A 94 -2.89 -5.05 4.30
CA MET A 94 -1.43 -4.87 4.34
C MET A 94 -0.69 -6.21 4.18
N GLY A 95 -1.20 -7.28 4.81
CA GLY A 95 -0.67 -8.63 4.67
C GLY A 95 -0.75 -9.14 3.23
N LEU A 96 -1.90 -8.97 2.56
CA LEU A 96 -2.09 -9.32 1.16
C LEU A 96 -1.19 -8.49 0.23
N SER A 97 -1.06 -7.19 0.50
CA SER A 97 -0.17 -6.29 -0.26
C SER A 97 1.28 -6.71 -0.13
N PHE A 98 1.73 -7.04 1.09
CA PHE A 98 3.08 -7.53 1.36
C PHE A 98 3.34 -8.88 0.69
N PHE A 99 2.41 -9.83 0.82
CA PHE A 99 2.50 -11.11 0.15
C PHE A 99 2.59 -10.95 -1.37
N GLY A 100 1.73 -10.10 -1.93
CA GLY A 100 1.72 -9.73 -3.35
C GLY A 100 3.05 -9.14 -3.84
N LEU A 101 3.69 -8.31 -3.03
CA LEU A 101 5.00 -7.74 -3.31
C LEU A 101 6.11 -8.80 -3.31
N ILE A 102 6.19 -9.62 -2.26
CA ILE A 102 7.27 -10.60 -2.10
C ILE A 102 7.17 -11.72 -3.12
N MET A 103 5.95 -12.12 -3.49
CA MET A 103 5.73 -13.20 -4.46
C MET A 103 5.87 -12.74 -5.93
N ALA A 104 5.90 -11.42 -6.19
CA ALA A 104 6.05 -10.90 -7.55
C ALA A 104 7.38 -11.33 -8.20
N LYS A 105 7.33 -11.77 -9.46
CA LYS A 105 8.49 -12.24 -10.24
C LYS A 105 8.42 -11.71 -11.67
N PRO A 106 9.57 -11.48 -12.35
CA PRO A 106 9.57 -11.02 -13.73
C PRO A 106 8.80 -11.95 -14.69
N LYS A 107 8.94 -13.27 -14.50
CA LYS A 107 8.15 -14.29 -15.21
C LYS A 107 7.03 -14.79 -14.31
N GLN A 108 5.88 -14.11 -14.35
CA GLN A 108 4.66 -14.46 -13.61
C GLN A 108 3.46 -14.53 -14.56
N SER A 109 2.35 -15.10 -14.10
CA SER A 109 1.11 -15.10 -14.89
C SER A 109 0.61 -13.66 -15.09
N PHE A 110 0.02 -13.38 -16.25
CA PHE A 110 -0.53 -12.05 -16.53
C PHE A 110 -1.53 -11.59 -15.45
N TRP A 111 -2.42 -12.51 -15.06
CA TRP A 111 -3.46 -12.29 -14.06
C TRP A 111 -2.94 -12.01 -12.65
N TYR A 112 -1.72 -12.42 -12.33
CA TYR A 112 -1.13 -12.17 -11.01
C TYR A 112 -1.13 -10.67 -10.69
N SER A 113 -0.44 -9.85 -11.48
CA SER A 113 -0.46 -8.42 -11.23
C SER A 113 -1.77 -7.80 -11.75
N ALA A 114 -2.16 -8.09 -13.00
CA ALA A 114 -3.30 -7.45 -13.68
C ALA A 114 -4.66 -7.60 -12.98
N PHE A 115 -4.85 -8.67 -12.21
CA PHE A 115 -6.12 -8.89 -11.52
C PHE A 115 -5.91 -9.01 -10.02
N TRP A 116 -5.08 -9.96 -9.55
CA TRP A 116 -5.01 -10.26 -8.12
C TRP A 116 -4.44 -9.10 -7.28
N ILE A 117 -3.38 -8.42 -7.74
CA ILE A 117 -2.81 -7.27 -7.02
C ILE A 117 -3.72 -6.06 -7.11
N GLU A 118 -4.24 -5.75 -8.30
CA GLU A 118 -5.14 -4.61 -8.54
C GLU A 118 -6.50 -4.75 -7.84
N ALA A 119 -6.93 -5.98 -7.50
CA ALA A 119 -8.16 -6.24 -6.77
C ALA A 119 -8.05 -5.97 -5.26
N ILE A 120 -6.84 -5.84 -4.70
CA ILE A 120 -6.65 -5.67 -3.24
C ILE A 120 -7.43 -4.46 -2.68
N PRO A 121 -7.42 -3.26 -3.31
CA PRO A 121 -8.21 -2.13 -2.84
C PRO A 121 -9.73 -2.39 -2.83
N ILE A 122 -10.23 -3.15 -3.79
CA ILE A 122 -11.65 -3.53 -3.85
C ILE A 122 -11.97 -4.55 -2.75
N ALA A 123 -11.09 -5.52 -2.53
CA ALA A 123 -11.23 -6.48 -1.43
C ALA A 123 -11.25 -5.78 -0.07
N TRP A 124 -10.39 -4.77 0.13
CA TRP A 124 -10.40 -3.93 1.32
C TRP A 124 -11.72 -3.19 1.52
N LEU A 125 -12.25 -2.56 0.47
CA LEU A 125 -13.54 -1.88 0.52
C LEU A 125 -14.67 -2.85 0.90
N VAL A 126 -14.71 -4.03 0.28
CA VAL A 126 -15.70 -5.07 0.59
C VAL A 126 -15.59 -5.51 2.05
N MET A 127 -14.37 -5.72 2.57
CA MET A 127 -14.17 -6.08 3.97
C MET A 127 -14.68 -5.00 4.93
N ILE A 128 -14.41 -3.72 4.66
CA ILE A 128 -14.92 -2.61 5.48
C ILE A 128 -16.45 -2.50 5.44
N CYS A 129 -17.09 -2.84 4.31
CA CYS A 129 -18.54 -2.79 4.21
C CYS A 129 -19.24 -3.95 4.91
N LEU A 130 -18.56 -5.08 5.12
CA LEU A 130 -19.15 -6.31 5.65
C LEU A 130 -18.78 -6.62 7.10
N LEU A 131 -17.64 -6.12 7.58
CA LEU A 131 -17.09 -6.32 8.93
C LEU A 131 -17.17 -5.04 9.74
#